data_AF-A0A9D4E6M1-F1
#
_entry.id   AF-A0A9D4E6M1-F1
#
_cell.length_a   1.000
_cell.length_b   1.000
_cell.length_c   1.000
_cell.angle_alpha   90.00
_cell.angle_beta   90.00
_cell.angle_gamma   90.00
#
_symmetry.space_group_name_H-M   'P 1'
#
loop_
_entity.id
_entity.type
_entity.pdbx_description
1 polymer ?
#
loop_
_entity_poly.entity_id
_entity_poly.type
_entity_poly.pdbx_seq_one_letter_code
_entity_poly.pdbx_strand_id
1 'polypeptide(L)'
;MTENDKGSLIKCVDIMLSPTALDKTKLLTSTQKCEAVNRSYKTVNPKMIINPRNFAGRIHGQVHNLYNGYAVSVLIKTKSLGATLTKGSSVKRQIRKTEAISITPNKDVIQKRTITRYAARQRRYHLHERLHYNNGLTDTVHGMRGVGQLRDHNYV
;
A
#
# COMPACT_ATOMS: atom_id res chain seq x y z
N MET A 1 -1.68 -40.01 -23.85
CA MET A 1 -0.63 -39.17 -23.24
C MET A 1 0.62 -39.34 -24.08
N THR A 2 0.97 -38.32 -24.85
CA THR A 2 2.15 -38.35 -25.72
C THR A 2 3.44 -38.17 -24.89
N GLU A 3 4.59 -38.56 -25.44
CA GLU A 3 5.88 -38.31 -24.77
C GLU A 3 6.14 -36.81 -24.51
N ASN A 4 5.57 -35.95 -25.36
CA ASN A 4 5.64 -34.50 -25.19
C ASN A 4 4.82 -34.02 -23.98
N ASP A 5 3.66 -34.64 -23.73
CA ASP A 5 2.84 -34.37 -22.53
C ASP A 5 3.57 -34.81 -21.26
N LYS A 6 4.24 -35.97 -21.29
CA LYS A 6 5.07 -36.46 -20.17
C LYS A 6 6.22 -35.50 -19.86
N GLY A 7 6.94 -35.05 -20.89
CA GLY A 7 8.02 -34.08 -20.73
C GLY A 7 7.54 -32.74 -20.16
N SER A 8 6.34 -32.28 -20.56
CA SER A 8 5.72 -31.07 -20.02
C SER A 8 5.30 -31.25 -18.56
N LEU A 9 4.74 -32.41 -18.22
CA LEU A 9 4.34 -32.74 -16.85
C LEU A 9 5.55 -32.77 -15.90
N ILE A 10 6.66 -33.40 -16.32
CA ILE A 10 7.89 -33.46 -15.52
C ILE A 10 8.44 -32.04 -15.28
N LYS A 11 8.43 -31.16 -16.29
CA LYS A 11 8.83 -29.75 -16.11
C LYS A 11 7.94 -29.01 -15.11
N CYS A 12 6.63 -29.22 -15.14
CA CYS A 12 5.71 -28.63 -14.17
C CYS A 12 5.99 -29.14 -12.74
N VAL A 13 6.26 -30.44 -12.60
CA VAL A 13 6.65 -31.07 -11.34
C VAL A 13 7.96 -30.47 -10.83
N ASP A 14 8.98 -30.32 -11.67
CA ASP A 14 10.27 -29.71 -11.28
C ASP A 14 10.11 -28.23 -10.87
N ILE A 15 9.25 -27.47 -11.54
CA ILE A 15 9.00 -26.07 -11.16
C ILE A 15 8.40 -25.99 -9.74
N MET A 16 7.52 -26.93 -9.37
CA MET A 16 6.83 -26.92 -8.08
C MET A 16 7.59 -27.65 -6.96
N LEU A 17 8.30 -28.73 -7.29
CA LEU A 17 8.90 -29.66 -6.33
C LEU A 17 10.43 -29.77 -6.48
N SER A 18 11.07 -28.91 -7.27
CA SER A 18 12.54 -28.82 -7.26
C SER A 18 13.05 -28.50 -5.85
N PRO A 19 14.28 -28.94 -5.51
CA PRO A 19 14.91 -28.59 -4.24
C PRO A 19 14.87 -27.08 -3.96
N THR A 20 15.06 -26.25 -4.98
CA THR A 20 14.99 -24.78 -4.86
C THR A 20 13.58 -24.26 -4.53
N ALA A 21 12.54 -24.86 -5.09
CA ALA A 21 11.15 -24.50 -4.81
C ALA A 21 10.74 -24.94 -3.40
N LEU A 22 11.21 -26.11 -2.97
CA LEU A 22 11.04 -26.62 -1.62
C LEU A 22 11.75 -25.72 -0.59
N ASP A 23 12.99 -25.30 -0.87
CA ASP A 23 13.72 -24.36 -0.01
C ASP A 23 13.04 -22.99 0.06
N LYS A 24 12.56 -22.45 -1.06
CA LYS A 24 11.77 -21.21 -1.06
C LYS A 24 10.47 -21.34 -0.27
N THR A 25 9.83 -22.51 -0.33
CA THR A 25 8.61 -22.78 0.44
C THR A 25 8.92 -22.90 1.93
N LYS A 26 9.96 -23.65 2.30
CA LYS A 26 10.46 -23.83 3.67
C LYS A 26 10.88 -22.50 4.31
N LEU A 27 11.66 -21.71 3.57
CA LEU A 27 12.16 -20.40 4.02
C LEU A 27 11.13 -19.28 3.82
N LEU A 28 9.98 -19.60 3.24
CA LEU A 28 8.92 -18.66 2.93
C LEU A 28 9.37 -17.49 2.02
N THR A 29 10.39 -17.69 1.19
CA THR A 29 10.95 -16.71 0.24
C THR A 29 10.31 -16.82 -1.15
N SER A 30 9.00 -17.08 -1.20
CA SER A 30 8.27 -17.03 -2.47
C SER A 30 8.33 -15.61 -3.06
N THR A 31 8.25 -15.52 -4.39
CA THR A 31 8.24 -14.25 -5.13
C THR A 31 7.21 -13.28 -4.56
N GLN A 32 6.04 -13.79 -4.18
CA GLN A 32 4.97 -13.01 -3.56
C GLN A 32 5.38 -12.39 -2.21
N LYS A 33 6.13 -13.10 -1.36
CA LYS A 33 6.61 -12.54 -0.09
C LYS A 33 7.68 -11.48 -0.33
N CYS A 34 8.61 -11.72 -1.26
CA CYS A 34 9.62 -10.73 -1.64
C CYS A 34 8.96 -9.45 -2.20
N GLU A 35 7.94 -9.59 -3.04
CA GLU A 35 7.17 -8.45 -3.56
C GLU A 35 6.37 -7.72 -2.48
N ALA A 36 5.79 -8.45 -1.52
CA ALA A 36 5.08 -7.85 -0.40
C ALA A 36 6.04 -7.01 0.47
N VAL A 37 7.22 -7.54 0.78
CA VAL A 37 8.28 -6.82 1.51
C VAL A 37 8.74 -5.59 0.71
N ASN A 38 9.01 -5.74 -0.60
CA ASN A 38 9.45 -4.63 -1.45
C ASN A 38 8.40 -3.52 -1.59
N ARG A 39 7.11 -3.89 -1.73
CA ARG A 39 6.00 -2.91 -1.70
C ARG A 39 5.94 -2.20 -0.36
N SER A 40 6.06 -2.95 0.73
CA SER A 40 6.06 -2.39 2.07
C SER A 40 7.30 -1.53 2.38
N TYR A 41 8.44 -1.81 1.75
CA TYR A 41 9.63 -0.98 1.85
C TYR A 41 9.38 0.40 1.21
N LYS A 42 8.75 0.41 0.03
CA LYS A 42 8.43 1.66 -0.71
C LYS A 42 7.45 2.57 0.04
N THR A 43 6.60 2.05 0.93
CA THR A 43 5.66 2.89 1.70
C THR A 43 6.36 3.62 2.85
N VAL A 44 7.42 3.03 3.42
CA VAL A 44 8.14 3.61 4.56
C VAL A 44 9.43 4.30 4.17
N ASN A 45 10.01 4.00 3.01
CA ASN A 45 11.22 4.68 2.52
C ASN A 45 10.84 5.78 1.51
N PRO A 46 10.99 7.07 1.86
CA PRO A 46 10.76 8.16 0.92
C PRO A 46 11.84 8.15 -0.15
N LYS A 47 11.44 8.19 -1.43
CA LYS A 47 12.33 8.13 -2.60
C LYS A 47 13.40 9.24 -2.66
N MET A 48 13.25 10.30 -1.87
CA MET A 48 14.03 11.53 -1.96
C MET A 48 14.79 11.93 -0.69
N ILE A 49 14.80 11.14 0.39
CA ILE A 49 15.30 11.64 1.68
C ILE A 49 16.59 10.96 2.15
N ILE A 50 17.60 11.82 2.31
CA ILE A 50 18.87 11.68 3.01
C ILE A 50 18.63 11.53 4.53
N ASN A 51 17.86 10.53 4.98
CA ASN A 51 17.64 10.28 6.41
C ASN A 51 18.17 8.90 6.84
N PRO A 52 19.51 8.72 6.86
CA PRO A 52 20.11 7.44 7.25
C PRO A 52 19.81 7.10 8.71
N ARG A 53 19.71 8.11 9.59
CA ARG A 53 19.56 7.91 11.05
C ARG A 53 18.38 7.03 11.44
N ASN A 54 17.24 7.19 10.79
CA ASN A 54 16.00 6.48 11.14
C ASN A 54 15.62 5.38 10.14
N PHE A 55 16.45 5.16 9.12
CA PHE A 55 16.16 4.22 8.03
C PHE A 55 16.00 2.78 8.55
N ALA A 56 16.98 2.30 9.31
CA ALA A 56 16.98 0.94 9.84
C ALA A 56 15.74 0.69 10.71
N GLY A 57 15.45 1.58 11.67
CA GLY A 57 14.28 1.45 12.54
C GLY A 57 12.95 1.43 11.80
N ARG A 58 12.81 2.24 10.74
CA ARG A 58 11.58 2.26 9.91
C ARG A 58 11.39 0.97 9.14
N ILE A 59 12.45 0.44 8.53
CA ILE A 59 12.38 -0.79 7.73
C ILE A 59 12.16 -2.00 8.63
N HIS A 60 12.98 -2.19 9.66
CA HIS A 60 12.81 -3.31 10.59
C HIS A 60 11.45 -3.23 11.29
N GLY A 61 11.03 -2.03 11.68
CA GLY A 61 9.71 -1.80 12.27
C GLY A 61 8.57 -2.19 11.33
N GLN A 62 8.71 -1.95 10.03
CA GLN A 62 7.72 -2.27 9.01
C GLN A 62 7.74 -3.76 8.64
N VAL A 63 8.91 -4.38 8.53
CA VAL A 63 9.04 -5.84 8.34
C VAL A 63 8.38 -6.57 9.51
N HIS A 64 8.63 -6.15 10.74
CA HIS A 64 7.97 -6.71 11.92
C HIS A 64 6.44 -6.57 11.88
N ASN A 65 5.92 -5.44 11.38
CA ASN A 65 4.48 -5.25 11.18
C ASN A 65 3.93 -6.21 10.12
N LEU A 66 4.67 -6.46 9.03
CA LEU A 66 4.23 -7.33 7.93
C LEU A 66 4.15 -8.80 8.36
N TYR A 67 5.07 -9.25 9.22
CA TYR A 67 5.07 -10.61 9.75
C TYR A 67 3.98 -10.86 10.81
N ASN A 68 3.79 -9.92 11.74
CA ASN A 68 2.94 -10.14 12.92
C ASN A 68 1.55 -9.50 12.82
N GLY A 69 1.32 -8.61 11.85
CA GLY A 69 0.16 -7.73 11.83
C GLY A 69 0.36 -6.47 12.70
N TYR A 70 -0.50 -5.47 12.49
CA TYR A 70 -0.37 -4.18 13.14
C TYR A 70 -0.56 -4.28 14.66
N ALA A 71 -1.61 -4.95 15.12
CA ALA A 71 -1.95 -4.94 16.54
C ALA A 71 -0.91 -5.71 17.36
N VAL A 72 -0.58 -6.92 16.93
CA VAL A 72 0.41 -7.77 17.59
C VAL A 72 1.76 -7.07 17.62
N SER A 73 2.17 -6.46 16.51
CA SER A 73 3.44 -5.74 16.43
C SER A 73 3.51 -4.59 17.44
N VAL A 74 2.47 -3.76 17.53
CA VAL A 74 2.42 -2.66 18.50
C VAL A 74 2.44 -3.20 19.94
N LEU A 75 1.68 -4.26 20.23
CA LEU A 75 1.66 -4.86 21.57
C LEU A 75 3.04 -5.40 21.99
N ILE A 76 3.74 -6.09 21.09
CA ILE A 76 5.10 -6.57 21.34
C ILE A 76 6.04 -5.39 21.60
N LYS A 77 6.03 -4.36 20.73
CA LYS A 77 6.88 -3.16 20.90
C LYS A 77 6.63 -2.46 22.23
N THR A 78 5.36 -2.25 22.61
CA THR A 78 5.01 -1.62 23.90
C THR A 78 5.47 -2.46 25.09
N LYS A 79 5.37 -3.79 25.01
CA LYS A 79 5.87 -4.70 26.03
C LYS A 79 7.40 -4.64 26.14
N SER A 80 8.12 -4.62 25.02
CA SER A 80 9.59 -4.51 24.99
C SER A 80 10.10 -3.17 25.55
N LEU A 81 9.32 -2.10 25.43
CA LEU A 81 9.64 -0.79 26.00
C LEU A 81 9.26 -0.66 27.49
N GLY A 82 8.72 -1.70 28.12
CA GLY A 82 8.22 -1.67 29.49
C GLY A 82 6.86 -0.97 29.66
N ALA A 83 6.28 -0.44 28.57
CA ALA A 83 4.99 0.24 28.55
C ALA A 83 3.84 -0.76 28.33
N THR A 84 3.71 -1.77 29.19
CA THR A 84 2.67 -2.80 29.03
C THR A 84 1.28 -2.22 29.17
N LEU A 85 0.49 -2.30 28.09
CA LEU A 85 -0.90 -1.85 28.11
C LEU A 85 -1.75 -2.76 29.02
N THR A 86 -2.61 -2.16 29.85
CA THR A 86 -3.57 -2.89 30.71
C THR A 86 -4.56 -3.71 29.87
N LYS A 87 -5.00 -4.86 30.38
CA LYS A 87 -6.08 -5.64 29.74
C LYS A 87 -7.37 -4.79 29.69
N GLY A 88 -8.10 -4.86 28.58
CA GLY A 88 -9.34 -4.10 28.40
C GLY A 88 -9.18 -2.58 28.18
N SER A 89 -7.96 -2.05 28.11
CA SER A 89 -7.75 -0.61 27.91
C SER A 89 -8.35 -0.11 26.58
N SER A 90 -8.81 1.14 26.58
CA SER A 90 -9.30 1.82 25.38
C SER A 90 -8.26 1.81 24.26
N VAL A 91 -6.97 1.93 24.60
CA VAL A 91 -5.85 1.86 23.66
C VAL A 91 -5.76 0.49 22.99
N LYS A 92 -5.81 -0.63 23.75
CA LYS A 92 -5.82 -1.98 23.14
C LYS A 92 -7.02 -2.18 22.23
N ARG A 93 -8.19 -1.71 22.64
CA ARG A 93 -9.41 -1.78 21.81
C ARG A 93 -9.24 -1.00 20.51
N GLN A 94 -8.67 0.20 20.59
CA GLN A 94 -8.43 1.04 19.41
C GLN A 94 -7.41 0.39 18.47
N ILE A 95 -6.32 -0.17 18.98
CA ILE A 95 -5.31 -0.88 18.18
C ILE A 95 -5.96 -2.02 17.38
N ARG A 96 -6.78 -2.85 18.04
CA ARG A 96 -7.53 -3.94 17.37
C ARG A 96 -8.53 -3.42 16.34
N LYS A 97 -9.23 -2.32 16.65
CA LYS A 97 -10.17 -1.69 15.71
C LYS A 97 -9.45 -1.20 14.46
N THR A 98 -8.28 -0.58 14.61
CA THR A 98 -7.45 -0.13 13.48
C THR A 98 -7.00 -1.30 12.62
N GLU A 99 -6.58 -2.41 13.23
CA GLU A 99 -6.21 -3.63 12.49
C GLU A 99 -7.41 -4.21 11.73
N ALA A 100 -8.58 -4.32 12.37
CA ALA A 100 -9.79 -4.79 11.71
C ALA A 100 -10.15 -3.93 10.48
N ILE A 101 -10.09 -2.59 10.60
CA ILE A 101 -10.32 -1.67 9.49
C ILE A 101 -9.31 -1.88 8.35
N SER A 102 -8.06 -2.24 8.68
CA SER A 102 -7.03 -2.52 7.68
C SER A 102 -7.27 -3.83 6.93
N ILE A 103 -7.81 -4.85 7.60
CA ILE A 103 -8.09 -6.17 7.01
C ILE A 103 -9.36 -6.11 6.15
N THR A 104 -10.41 -5.47 6.67
CA THR A 104 -11.70 -5.32 5.99
C THR A 104 -12.01 -3.83 5.77
N PRO A 105 -11.35 -3.20 4.78
CA PRO A 105 -11.62 -1.81 4.47
C PRO A 105 -13.06 -1.62 3.97
N ASN A 106 -13.79 -0.69 4.59
CA ASN A 106 -15.10 -0.28 4.08
C ASN A 106 -14.90 0.51 2.77
N LYS A 107 -15.27 -0.11 1.65
CA LYS A 107 -15.07 0.43 0.29
C LYS A 107 -15.82 1.74 0.10
N ASP A 108 -17.03 1.87 0.62
CA ASP A 108 -17.86 3.08 0.49
C ASP A 108 -17.20 4.27 1.19
N VAL A 109 -16.66 4.03 2.40
CA VAL A 109 -15.91 5.06 3.14
C VAL A 109 -14.66 5.47 2.37
N ILE A 110 -13.96 4.53 1.75
CA ILE A 110 -12.78 4.84 0.93
C ILE A 110 -13.17 5.65 -0.31
N GLN A 111 -14.21 5.23 -1.03
CA GLN A 111 -14.68 5.92 -2.23
C GLN A 111 -15.13 7.36 -1.91
N LYS A 112 -15.93 7.54 -0.85
CA LYS A 112 -16.33 8.86 -0.36
C LYS A 112 -15.11 9.73 -0.06
N ARG A 113 -14.11 9.20 0.67
CA ARG A 113 -12.87 9.94 0.97
C ARG A 113 -12.11 10.34 -0.30
N THR A 114 -12.04 9.46 -1.30
CA THR A 114 -11.38 9.75 -2.58
C THR A 114 -12.09 10.87 -3.32
N ILE A 115 -13.42 10.82 -3.43
CA ILE A 115 -14.24 11.86 -4.06
C ILE A 115 -14.06 13.20 -3.32
N THR A 116 -14.14 13.21 -1.99
CA THR A 116 -13.95 14.44 -1.19
C THR A 116 -12.56 15.04 -1.39
N ARG A 117 -11.50 14.21 -1.43
CA ARG A 117 -10.14 14.68 -1.70
C ARG A 117 -10.00 15.27 -3.09
N TYR A 118 -10.61 14.63 -4.10
CA TYR A 118 -10.61 15.13 -5.46
C TYR A 118 -11.34 16.47 -5.58
N ALA A 119 -12.53 16.58 -5.01
CA ALA A 119 -13.29 17.82 -4.98
C ALA A 119 -12.54 18.95 -4.25
N ALA A 120 -11.91 18.65 -3.11
CA ALA A 120 -11.08 19.62 -2.40
C ALA A 120 -9.86 20.07 -3.21
N ARG A 121 -9.22 19.14 -3.93
CA ARG A 121 -8.10 19.43 -4.83
C ARG A 121 -8.55 20.33 -5.99
N GLN A 122 -9.67 20.03 -6.62
CA GLN A 122 -10.25 20.86 -7.70
C GLN A 122 -10.57 22.28 -7.22
N ARG A 123 -11.22 22.43 -6.05
CA ARG A 123 -11.46 23.75 -5.46
C ARG A 123 -10.18 24.55 -5.23
N ARG A 124 -9.11 23.91 -4.76
CA ARG A 124 -7.81 24.55 -4.57
C ARG A 124 -7.17 24.97 -5.89
N TYR A 125 -7.27 24.14 -6.93
CA TYR A 125 -6.77 24.49 -8.25
C TYR A 125 -7.52 25.69 -8.84
N HIS A 126 -8.85 25.68 -8.81
CA HIS A 126 -9.64 26.82 -9.31
C HIS A 126 -9.40 28.09 -8.48
N LEU A 127 -9.18 27.97 -7.17
CA LEU A 127 -8.82 29.11 -6.33
C LEU A 127 -7.43 29.64 -6.69
N HIS A 128 -6.44 28.75 -6.87
CA HIS A 128 -5.09 29.12 -7.29
C HIS A 128 -5.11 29.79 -8.66
N GLU A 129 -5.86 29.23 -9.61
CA GLU A 129 -6.08 29.82 -10.93
C GLU A 129 -6.66 31.23 -10.78
N ARG A 130 -7.74 31.43 -10.02
CA ARG A 130 -8.33 32.76 -9.80
C ARG A 130 -7.42 33.77 -9.10
N LEU A 131 -6.58 33.34 -8.17
CA LEU A 131 -5.71 34.22 -7.38
C LEU A 131 -4.41 34.57 -8.12
N HIS A 132 -3.91 33.66 -8.96
CA HIS A 132 -2.63 33.81 -9.68
C HIS A 132 -2.80 34.11 -11.17
N TYR A 133 -4.00 33.98 -11.75
CA TYR A 133 -4.35 34.61 -13.03
C TYR A 133 -4.68 36.09 -12.80
N ASN A 134 -3.64 36.91 -12.70
CA ASN A 134 -3.73 38.32 -13.03
C ASN A 134 -2.86 38.55 -14.28
N ASN A 135 -3.55 38.80 -15.40
CA ASN A 135 -3.11 39.43 -16.65
C ASN A 135 -1.61 39.34 -17.01
N GLY A 136 -1.27 38.37 -17.87
CA GLY A 136 -0.20 38.58 -18.85
C GLY A 136 1.17 37.97 -18.59
N LEU A 137 1.34 37.01 -17.67
CA LEU A 137 2.58 36.21 -17.63
C LEU A 137 2.32 34.70 -17.60
N THR A 138 2.80 34.08 -18.68
CA THR A 138 3.06 32.65 -18.96
C THR A 138 1.96 31.83 -19.64
N ASP A 139 2.36 31.43 -20.85
CA ASP A 139 1.89 30.48 -21.85
C ASP A 139 0.52 30.68 -22.54
N THR A 140 0.65 31.17 -23.78
CA THR A 140 -0.38 31.16 -24.82
C THR A 140 -1.04 29.80 -24.90
N VAL A 141 -2.36 29.81 -24.76
CA VAL A 141 -3.26 28.68 -24.87
C VAL A 141 -2.99 27.89 -26.15
N HIS A 142 -2.24 26.79 -26.04
CA HIS A 142 -2.27 25.73 -27.05
C HIS A 142 -3.53 24.90 -26.83
N GLY A 143 -4.56 25.25 -27.59
CA GLY A 143 -5.69 24.42 -28.00
C GLY A 143 -6.09 23.26 -27.09
N MET A 144 -6.90 23.54 -26.08
CA MET A 144 -7.83 22.53 -25.54
C MET A 144 -9.00 22.34 -26.53
N ARG A 145 -8.72 21.77 -27.70
CA ARG A 145 -9.73 21.05 -28.49
C ARG A 145 -9.92 19.70 -27.80
N GLY A 146 -11.08 19.50 -27.17
CA GLY A 146 -11.52 18.18 -26.74
C GLY A 146 -11.88 18.06 -25.27
N VAL A 147 -12.84 18.86 -24.78
CA VAL A 147 -13.72 18.34 -23.71
C VAL A 147 -14.88 17.66 -24.41
N GLY A 148 -14.62 16.41 -24.81
CA GLY A 148 -15.68 15.48 -25.16
C GLY A 148 -16.68 15.44 -24.02
N GLN A 149 -17.95 15.58 -24.38
CA GLN A 149 -19.13 15.47 -23.54
C GLN A 149 -18.91 14.54 -22.35
N LEU A 150 -19.11 15.10 -21.14
CA LEU A 150 -19.35 14.35 -19.93
C LEU A 150 -20.58 13.45 -20.17
N ARG A 151 -20.37 12.24 -20.70
CA ARG A 151 -21.37 11.19 -20.70
C ARG A 151 -21.36 10.56 -19.31
N ASP A 152 -22.41 10.87 -18.57
CA ASP A 152 -23.16 9.97 -17.70
C ASP A 152 -22.48 8.62 -17.43
N HIS A 153 -21.71 8.56 -16.35
CA HIS A 153 -21.43 7.30 -15.70
C HIS A 153 -22.40 7.14 -14.54
N ASN A 154 -23.60 6.67 -14.90
CA ASN A 154 -24.51 5.99 -13.99
C ASN A 154 -23.76 4.84 -13.32
N TYR A 155 -23.54 4.95 -12.02
CA TYR A 155 -23.35 3.79 -11.16
C TYR A 155 -24.63 3.63 -10.37
N VAL A 156 -25.58 2.92 -11.01
CA VAL A 156 -26.95 2.53 -10.61
C VAL A 156 -27.83 3.67 -10.11
#